data_AF-A0A401IZR7-F1
#
_entry.id   AF-A0A401IZR7-F1
#
_cell.length_a   1.000
_cell.length_b   1.000
_cell.length_c   1.000
_cell.angle_alpha   90.00
_cell.angle_beta   90.00
_cell.angle_gamma   90.00
#
_symmetry.space_group_name_H-M   'P 1'
#
loop_
_entity.id
_entity.type
_entity.pdbx_description
1 polymer ?
#
loop_
_entity_poly.entity_id
_entity_poly.type
_entity_poly.pdbx_seq_one_letter_code
_entity_poly.pdbx_strand_id
1 'polypeptide(L)'
;MPDLIRHPFGTSCAIMSNQPCVYILASGRHGTLYIGVTGHLVERVHQHRTGIVAGFTSRHGVRRLVWFEHQPDFPTAIALEKKLKKWRRDWKVALIEKDNPFWEDRAIMLGFPPLE
;
A
#
# COMPACT_ATOMS: atom_id res chain seq x y z
N MET A 1 -17.17 32.59 25.85
CA MET A 1 -16.95 33.34 24.59
C MET A 1 -15.96 34.45 24.89
N PRO A 2 -15.03 34.75 23.98
CA PRO A 2 -15.17 34.59 22.52
C PRO A 2 -14.25 33.49 21.97
N ASP A 3 -14.50 32.80 20.86
CA ASP A 3 -15.64 32.59 19.98
C ASP A 3 -15.19 31.37 19.15
N LEU A 4 -15.83 30.20 19.25
CA LEU A 4 -16.87 29.79 18.31
C LEU A 4 -16.63 30.27 16.87
N ILE A 5 -15.63 29.73 16.16
CA ILE A 5 -15.77 29.57 14.71
C ILE A 5 -16.40 28.20 14.44
N ARG A 6 -17.73 28.21 14.53
CA ARG A 6 -18.61 27.26 13.89
C ARG A 6 -18.48 27.47 12.38
N HIS A 7 -17.60 26.72 11.72
CA HIS A 7 -17.59 26.67 10.26
C HIS A 7 -18.80 25.84 9.79
N PRO A 8 -19.72 26.40 9.00
CA PRO A 8 -20.88 25.68 8.50
C PRO A 8 -20.53 25.06 7.14
N PHE A 9 -19.54 24.17 7.10
CA PHE A 9 -19.34 23.29 5.95
C PHE A 9 -18.85 21.94 6.47
N GLY A 10 -19.80 21.04 6.65
CA GLY A 10 -19.50 19.62 6.87
C GLY A 10 -18.86 19.04 5.62
N THR A 11 -17.56 18.79 5.70
CA THR A 11 -16.94 17.47 5.52
C THR A 11 -15.48 17.68 5.92
N SER A 12 -15.15 17.17 7.10
CA SER A 12 -13.77 17.08 7.58
C SER A 12 -12.94 16.41 6.48
N CYS A 13 -12.00 17.15 5.90
CA CYS A 13 -10.83 16.56 5.27
C CYS A 13 -10.02 15.94 6.41
N ALA A 14 -10.49 14.80 6.92
CA ALA A 14 -9.68 13.93 7.72
C ALA A 14 -8.55 13.49 6.78
N ILE A 15 -7.39 14.10 6.95
CA ILE A 15 -6.11 13.53 6.53
C ILE A 15 -6.21 12.02 6.86
N MET A 16 -6.14 11.17 5.83
CA MET A 16 -6.40 9.72 5.88
C MET A 16 -5.34 8.95 6.68
N SER A 17 -5.18 9.28 7.95
CA SER A 17 -4.24 8.64 8.87
C SER A 17 -5.00 7.59 9.70
N ASN A 18 -4.62 6.32 9.52
CA ASN A 18 -5.12 5.09 10.18
C ASN A 18 -6.18 4.25 9.45
N GLN A 19 -6.27 4.25 8.11
CA GLN A 19 -7.07 3.23 7.44
C GLN A 19 -6.28 1.94 7.22
N PRO A 20 -6.71 0.78 7.77
CA PRO A 20 -6.07 -0.51 7.52
C PRO A 20 -5.98 -0.78 6.03
N CYS A 21 -4.82 -1.21 5.57
CA CYS A 21 -4.54 -1.42 4.16
C CYS A 21 -3.73 -2.70 3.98
N VAL A 22 -4.12 -3.51 3.02
CA VAL A 22 -3.30 -4.61 2.50
C VAL A 22 -2.59 -4.10 1.25
N TYR A 23 -1.33 -4.45 1.06
CA TYR A 23 -0.56 -3.98 -0.09
C TYR A 23 0.37 -5.06 -0.63
N ILE A 24 0.70 -4.93 -1.91
CA ILE A 24 1.66 -5.78 -2.62
C ILE A 24 2.75 -4.90 -3.23
N LEU A 25 3.99 -5.18 -2.85
CA LEU A 25 5.19 -4.63 -3.47
C LEU A 25 5.84 -5.67 -4.39
N ALA A 26 6.52 -5.19 -5.43
CA ALA A 26 7.28 -6.00 -6.37
C ALA A 26 8.70 -5.47 -6.57
N SER A 27 9.66 -6.36 -6.86
CA SER A 27 10.98 -5.94 -7.38
C SER A 27 10.92 -5.58 -8.87
N GLY A 28 10.03 -6.22 -9.63
CA GLY A 28 9.90 -6.11 -11.08
C GLY A 28 8.59 -6.73 -11.55
N ARG A 29 8.23 -6.54 -12.82
CA ARG A 29 7.16 -7.31 -13.45
C ARG A 29 7.48 -8.79 -13.28
N HIS A 30 6.53 -9.55 -12.74
CA HIS A 30 6.67 -10.98 -12.43
C HIS A 30 7.80 -11.36 -11.44
N GLY A 31 8.49 -10.39 -10.84
CA GLY A 31 9.57 -10.60 -9.88
C GLY A 31 9.11 -10.95 -8.46
N THR A 32 9.99 -10.80 -7.48
CA THR A 32 9.69 -11.07 -6.07
C THR A 32 8.52 -10.20 -5.59
N LEU A 33 7.54 -10.83 -4.92
CA LEU A 33 6.41 -10.12 -4.31
C LEU A 33 6.54 -10.12 -2.80
N TYR A 34 6.22 -8.98 -2.19
CA TYR A 34 6.02 -8.83 -0.76
C TYR A 34 4.58 -8.40 -0.49
N ILE A 35 3.95 -9.01 0.51
CA ILE A 35 2.56 -8.72 0.90
C ILE A 35 2.56 -8.33 2.38
N GLY A 36 1.94 -7.20 2.70
CA GLY A 36 1.89 -6.70 4.06
C GLY A 36 0.58 -5.98 4.39
N VAL A 37 0.44 -5.66 5.67
CA VAL A 37 -0.65 -4.85 6.23
C VAL A 37 -0.07 -3.64 6.94
N THR A 38 -0.72 -2.48 6.83
CA THR A 38 -0.35 -1.25 7.53
C THR A 38 -1.57 -0.36 7.77
N GLY A 39 -1.52 0.50 8.79
CA GLY A 39 -2.44 1.64 8.92
C GLY A 39 -1.95 2.93 8.23
N HIS A 40 -0.69 2.91 7.76
CA HIS A 40 0.01 4.05 7.16
C HIS A 40 0.71 3.59 5.88
N LEU A 41 -0.02 3.60 4.75
CA LEU A 41 0.49 3.09 3.47
C LEU A 41 1.66 3.94 2.96
N VAL A 42 1.51 5.27 2.95
CA VAL A 42 2.54 6.21 2.48
C VAL A 42 3.85 6.02 3.25
N GLU A 43 3.79 5.97 4.58
CA GLU A 43 4.98 5.78 5.41
C GLU A 43 5.66 4.43 5.14
N ARG A 44 4.90 3.34 4.99
CA ARG A 44 5.49 2.03 4.67
C ARG A 44 6.12 1.99 3.29
N VAL A 45 5.47 2.58 2.28
CA VAL A 45 6.05 2.68 0.95
C VAL A 45 7.36 3.47 1.00
N HIS A 46 7.39 4.61 1.71
CA HIS A 46 8.60 5.39 1.88
C HIS A 46 9.73 4.55 2.46
N GLN A 47 9.51 3.85 3.57
CA GLN A 47 10.51 3.01 4.23
C GLN A 47 11.02 1.87 3.34
N HIS A 48 10.15 1.25 2.53
CA HIS A 48 10.57 0.22 1.59
C HIS A 48 11.41 0.78 0.43
N ARG A 49 11.06 1.96 -0.09
CA ARG A 49 11.79 2.62 -1.17
C ARG A 49 13.16 3.12 -0.75
N THR A 50 13.27 3.67 0.46
CA THR A 50 14.52 4.19 1.03
C THR A 50 15.37 3.09 1.66
N GLY A 51 14.82 1.89 1.87
CA GLY A 51 15.54 0.79 2.49
C GLY A 51 15.92 1.03 3.95
N ILE A 52 15.32 2.03 4.61
CA ILE A 52 15.59 2.40 6.01
C ILE A 52 15.38 1.20 6.95
N VAL A 53 14.39 0.35 6.65
CA VAL A 53 14.21 -0.91 7.35
C VAL A 53 14.99 -2.01 6.66
N ALA A 54 16.12 -2.38 7.25
CA ALA A 54 16.91 -3.52 6.79
C ALA A 54 16.07 -4.81 6.83
N GLY A 55 16.06 -5.58 5.74
CA GLY A 55 15.22 -6.77 5.69
C GLY A 55 15.21 -7.48 4.34
N PHE A 56 14.18 -8.29 4.12
CA PHE A 56 13.95 -9.02 2.87
C PHE A 56 13.73 -8.07 1.69
N THR A 57 12.94 -7.03 1.89
CA THR A 57 12.55 -6.10 0.82
C THR A 57 13.72 -5.25 0.34
N SER A 58 14.59 -4.79 1.24
CA SER A 58 15.81 -4.07 0.87
C SER A 58 16.81 -4.99 0.15
N ARG A 59 16.98 -6.24 0.61
CA ARG A 59 17.88 -7.23 -0.03
C ARG A 59 17.46 -7.65 -1.43
N HIS A 60 16.15 -7.68 -1.72
CA HIS A 60 15.62 -8.13 -3.00
C HIS A 60 15.09 -7.00 -3.90
N GLY A 61 15.38 -5.74 -3.57
CA GLY A 61 14.94 -4.58 -4.36
C GLY A 61 13.42 -4.43 -4.48
N VAL A 62 12.66 -4.95 -3.52
CA VAL A 62 11.19 -4.94 -3.53
C VAL A 62 10.69 -3.57 -3.09
N ARG A 63 10.56 -2.66 -4.06
CA ARG A 63 10.26 -1.23 -3.84
C ARG A 63 8.98 -0.74 -4.53
N ARG A 64 8.55 -1.39 -5.61
CA ARG A 64 7.48 -0.90 -6.49
C ARG A 64 6.12 -1.27 -5.91
N LEU A 65 5.24 -0.29 -5.68
CA LEU A 65 3.88 -0.55 -5.23
C LEU A 65 3.02 -0.92 -6.44
N VAL A 66 2.56 -2.16 -6.51
CA VAL A 66 1.82 -2.66 -7.70
C VAL A 66 0.34 -2.86 -7.42
N TRP A 67 -0.06 -3.01 -6.16
CA TRP A 67 -1.45 -3.18 -5.75
C TRP A 67 -1.63 -2.81 -4.27
N PHE A 68 -2.78 -2.24 -3.90
CA PHE A 68 -3.20 -2.06 -2.51
C PHE A 68 -4.72 -1.97 -2.42
N GLU A 69 -5.26 -2.30 -1.25
CA GLU A 69 -6.69 -2.18 -0.95
C GLU A 69 -6.90 -1.78 0.52
N HIS A 70 -7.72 -0.75 0.72
CA HIS A 70 -8.14 -0.33 2.04
C HIS A 70 -9.24 -1.24 2.59
N GLN A 71 -9.21 -1.49 3.90
CA GLN A 71 -10.12 -2.38 4.60
C GLN A 71 -10.84 -1.63 5.72
N PRO A 72 -12.04 -2.10 6.11
CA PRO A 72 -12.81 -1.47 7.18
C PRO A 72 -12.10 -1.55 8.55
N ASP A 73 -11.34 -2.61 8.80
CA ASP A 73 -10.66 -2.85 10.06
C ASP A 73 -9.41 -3.74 9.88
N PHE A 74 -8.54 -3.78 10.91
CA PHE A 74 -7.32 -4.59 10.90
C PHE A 74 -7.57 -6.10 10.83
N PRO A 75 -8.53 -6.69 11.58
CA PRO A 75 -8.87 -8.10 11.42
C PRO A 75 -9.16 -8.51 9.97
N THR A 76 -9.94 -7.70 9.26
CA THR A 76 -10.28 -7.93 7.85
C THR A 76 -9.04 -7.82 6.96
N ALA A 77 -8.19 -6.80 7.17
CA ALA A 77 -6.92 -6.67 6.45
C ALA A 77 -5.96 -7.85 6.69
N ILE A 78 -5.84 -8.29 7.94
CA ILE A 78 -4.99 -9.43 8.31
C ILE A 78 -5.52 -10.72 7.70
N ALA A 79 -6.84 -10.93 7.68
CA ALA A 79 -7.46 -12.09 7.04
C ALA A 79 -7.18 -12.12 5.52
N LEU A 80 -7.34 -10.97 4.85
CA LEU A 80 -7.02 -10.84 3.42
C LEU A 80 -5.52 -11.07 3.15
N GLU A 81 -4.63 -10.49 3.95
CA GLU A 81 -3.18 -10.70 3.82
C GLU A 81 -2.81 -12.19 3.95
N LYS A 82 -3.34 -12.88 4.96
CA LYS A 82 -3.14 -14.33 5.15
C LYS A 82 -3.66 -15.13 3.95
N LYS A 83 -4.80 -14.74 3.38
CA LYS A 83 -5.37 -15.37 2.18
C LYS A 83 -4.45 -15.17 0.97
N LEU A 84 -4.04 -13.93 0.70
CA LEU A 84 -3.15 -13.58 -0.41
C LEU A 84 -1.77 -14.25 -0.28
N LYS A 85 -1.23 -14.39 0.93
CA LYS A 85 0.04 -15.10 1.15
C LYS A 85 -0.06 -16.58 0.73
N LYS A 86 -1.18 -17.25 0.99
CA LYS A 86 -1.43 -18.65 0.64
C LYS A 86 -1.80 -18.89 -0.83
N TRP A 87 -2.16 -17.85 -1.59
CA TRP A 87 -2.52 -18.01 -2.99
C TRP A 87 -1.38 -18.55 -3.85
N ARG A 88 -1.75 -19.28 -4.91
CA ARG A 88 -0.84 -19.60 -6.01
C ARG A 88 -0.31 -18.31 -6.63
N ARG A 89 0.91 -18.39 -7.17
CA ARG A 89 1.56 -17.25 -7.81
C ARG A 89 0.70 -16.61 -8.91
N ASP A 90 0.16 -17.44 -9.79
CA ASP A 90 -0.63 -17.00 -10.96
C ASP A 90 -1.87 -16.17 -10.54
N TRP A 91 -2.48 -16.51 -9.41
CA TRP A 91 -3.65 -15.78 -8.90
C TRP A 91 -3.28 -14.40 -8.36
N LYS A 92 -2.09 -14.27 -7.75
CA LYS A 92 -1.57 -12.97 -7.32
C LYS A 92 -1.24 -12.09 -8.54
N VAL A 93 -0.69 -12.70 -9.59
CA VAL A 93 -0.42 -12.01 -10.87
C VAL A 93 -1.73 -11.53 -11.48
N ALA A 94 -2.74 -12.40 -11.58
CA ALA A 94 -4.05 -12.03 -12.10
C ALA A 94 -4.73 -10.91 -11.29
N LEU A 95 -4.59 -10.92 -9.95
CA LEU A 95 -5.08 -9.85 -9.08
C LEU A 95 -4.43 -8.50 -9.42
N ILE A 96 -3.10 -8.47 -9.58
CA ILE A 96 -2.37 -7.24 -9.93
C ILE A 96 -2.75 -6.79 -11.34
N GLU A 97 -2.72 -7.70 -12.30
CA GLU A 97 -2.89 -7.38 -13.72
C GLU A 97 -4.33 -7.00 -14.08
N LYS A 98 -5.32 -7.34 -13.24
CA LYS A 98 -6.72 -6.92 -13.41
C LYS A 98 -6.85 -5.41 -13.62
N ASP A 99 -6.17 -4.63 -12.78
CA ASP A 99 -6.24 -3.16 -12.80
C ASP A 99 -4.87 -2.52 -13.11
N ASN A 100 -3.79 -3.29 -13.11
CA ASN A 100 -2.42 -2.81 -13.33
C ASN A 100 -1.64 -3.77 -14.25
N PRO A 101 -2.03 -3.91 -15.54
CA PRO A 101 -1.48 -4.91 -16.45
C PRO A 101 0.01 -4.72 -16.72
N PHE A 102 0.54 -3.49 -16.57
CA PHE A 102 1.96 -3.18 -16.78
C PHE A 102 2.77 -3.11 -15.48
N TRP A 103 2.14 -3.41 -14.33
CA TRP A 103 2.78 -3.35 -13.01
C TRP A 103 3.40 -1.98 -12.75
N GLU A 104 2.70 -0.93 -13.18
CA GLU A 104 3.06 0.46 -12.94
C GLU A 104 3.16 0.72 -11.44
N ASP A 105 4.04 1.65 -11.09
CA ASP A 105 4.26 2.04 -9.71
C ASP A 105 3.12 2.93 -9.21
N ARG A 106 2.15 2.32 -8.53
CA ARG A 106 0.99 3.00 -7.96
C ARG A 106 1.36 4.02 -6.90
N ALA A 107 2.56 3.94 -6.31
CA ALA A 107 2.96 4.94 -5.34
C ALA A 107 3.19 6.33 -5.95
N ILE A 108 3.32 6.46 -7.27
CA ILE A 108 3.32 7.78 -7.93
C ILE A 108 2.02 8.55 -7.65
N MET A 109 0.88 7.85 -7.62
CA MET A 109 -0.42 8.46 -7.31
C MET A 109 -0.57 8.90 -5.84
N LEU A 110 0.35 8.44 -4.98
CA LEU A 110 0.44 8.82 -3.57
C LEU A 110 1.45 9.96 -3.35
N GLY A 111 1.98 10.56 -4.42
CA GLY A 111 2.92 11.69 -4.36
C GLY A 111 4.40 11.30 -4.34
N PHE A 112 4.75 10.04 -4.62
CA PHE A 112 6.16 9.63 -4.74
C PHE A 112 6.72 9.90 -6.14
N PRO A 113 8.03 10.18 -6.28
CA PRO A 113 8.68 10.21 -7.58
C PRO A 113 8.69 8.80 -8.22
N PRO A 114 8.83 8.69 -9.55
CA PRO A 114 9.08 7.41 -10.20
C PRO A 114 10.31 6.71 -9.63
N LEU A 115 10.29 5.38 -9.57
CA LEU A 115 11.49 4.61 -9.25
C LEU A 115 12.42 4.57 -10.47
N GLU A 116 13.71 4.84 -10.23
CA GLU A 116 14.81 4.53 -11.13
C GLU A 116 15.00 3.01 -11.30
#